data_AF-A0A913YX30-F1
#
_entry.id   AF-A0A913YX30-F1
#
_cell.length_a   1.000
_cell.length_b   1.000
_cell.length_c   1.000
_cell.angle_alpha   90.00
_cell.angle_beta   90.00
_cell.angle_gamma   90.00
#
_symmetry.space_group_name_H-M   'P 1'
#
loop_
_entity.id
_entity.type
_entity.pdbx_description
1 polymer ?
#
loop_
_entity_poly.entity_id
_entity_poly.type
_entity_poly.pdbx_seq_one_letter_code
_entity_poly.pdbx_strand_id
1 'polypeptide(L)'
;MRIDGFMDDEGTTEGVIQLGMSAMTTRQMSILQHIPFVVPFRDRVMLLQRIINKDRNYAQGELQNFMMGPSIDITIHRKYLYQDAFDALSEERAPNLKQRVRVRLINDQGLEEAGIDGGGLFR
;
A
#
# COMPACT_ATOMS: atom_id res chain seq x y z
N MET A 1 15.91 -0.43 13.35
CA MET A 1 14.70 -0.08 12.58
C MET A 1 14.23 -1.36 11.91
N ARG A 2 13.32 -2.08 12.57
CA ARG A 2 12.68 -3.31 12.06
C ARG A 2 11.67 -2.84 11.01
N ILE A 3 11.76 -3.34 9.79
CA ILE A 3 10.71 -3.08 8.78
C ILE A 3 9.72 -4.22 8.95
N ASP A 4 8.79 -4.03 9.89
CA ASP A 4 7.76 -5.01 10.17
C ASP A 4 6.89 -5.20 8.93
N GLY A 5 6.84 -6.43 8.43
CA GLY A 5 6.07 -6.83 7.24
C GLY A 5 6.86 -7.56 6.15
N PHE A 6 8.19 -7.71 6.26
CA PHE A 6 8.97 -8.43 5.25
C PHE A 6 9.79 -9.62 5.76
N MET A 7 10.15 -9.69 7.05
CA MET A 7 10.96 -10.79 7.58
C MET A 7 10.50 -11.21 8.97
N ASP A 8 10.31 -12.51 9.16
CA ASP A 8 10.21 -13.17 10.47
C ASP A 8 11.59 -13.37 11.11
N ASP A 9 11.62 -13.73 12.40
CA ASP A 9 12.84 -13.87 13.22
C ASP A 9 13.82 -14.96 12.71
N GLU A 10 13.39 -15.79 11.76
CA GLU A 10 14.21 -16.77 11.04
C GLU A 10 14.71 -16.27 9.66
N GLY A 11 14.35 -15.05 9.26
CA GLY A 11 14.74 -14.45 7.98
C GLY A 11 13.93 -14.93 6.78
N THR A 12 12.81 -15.61 7.00
CA THR A 12 11.88 -16.00 5.92
C THR A 12 10.98 -14.82 5.58
N THR A 13 10.47 -14.77 4.35
CA THR A 13 9.60 -13.69 3.88
C THR A 13 8.22 -14.28 3.56
N GLU A 14 7.33 -14.38 4.54
CA GLU A 14 5.93 -14.69 4.23
C GLU A 14 5.38 -13.64 3.25
N GLY A 15 5.02 -14.11 2.04
CA GLY A 15 4.46 -13.29 0.96
C GLY A 15 5.30 -13.18 -0.31
N VAL A 16 6.62 -13.41 -0.25
CA VAL A 16 7.51 -13.36 -1.45
C VAL A 16 7.98 -14.75 -1.87
N ILE A 17 8.14 -15.67 -0.91
CA ILE A 17 8.49 -17.08 -1.16
C ILE A 17 7.31 -17.92 -0.66
N GLN A 18 6.44 -18.33 -1.59
CA GLN A 18 5.29 -19.15 -1.27
C GLN A 18 5.69 -20.64 -1.24
N LEU A 19 5.17 -21.42 -0.29
CA LEU A 19 5.32 -22.87 -0.30
C LEU A 19 4.84 -23.43 -1.66
N GLY A 20 5.73 -24.15 -2.36
CA GLY A 20 5.47 -24.68 -3.71
C GLY A 20 6.16 -23.94 -4.87
N MET A 21 7.00 -22.94 -4.61
CA MET A 21 7.81 -22.32 -5.67
C MET A 21 8.86 -23.28 -6.25
N SER A 22 9.12 -23.16 -7.56
CA SER A 22 10.18 -23.92 -8.21
C SER A 22 11.56 -23.50 -7.68
N ALA A 23 12.51 -24.44 -7.66
CA ALA A 23 13.91 -24.17 -7.24
C ALA A 23 14.56 -23.01 -8.02
N MET A 24 14.14 -22.79 -9.28
CA MET A 24 14.59 -21.67 -10.10
C MET A 24 14.07 -20.33 -9.54
N THR A 25 12.78 -20.26 -9.21
CA THR A 25 12.14 -19.07 -8.66
C THR A 25 12.75 -18.69 -7.30
N THR A 26 13.00 -19.67 -6.44
CA THR A 26 13.65 -19.43 -5.13
C THR A 26 15.04 -18.84 -5.31
N ARG A 27 15.86 -19.39 -6.21
CA ARG A 27 17.20 -18.87 -6.51
C ARG A 27 17.15 -17.43 -7.05
N GLN A 28 16.21 -17.14 -7.96
CA GLN A 28 16.02 -15.80 -8.50
C GLN A 28 15.63 -14.79 -7.42
N MET A 29 14.76 -15.17 -6.48
CA MET A 29 14.42 -14.32 -5.34
C MET A 29 15.59 -14.12 -4.39
N SER A 30 16.40 -15.14 -4.11
CA SER A 30 17.60 -14.99 -3.29
C SER A 30 18.59 -13.99 -3.90
N ILE A 31 18.75 -13.99 -5.23
CA ILE A 31 19.58 -13.00 -5.95
C ILE A 31 19.02 -11.59 -5.74
N LEU A 32 17.71 -11.39 -5.92
CA LEU A 32 17.07 -10.09 -5.74
C LEU A 32 17.13 -9.60 -4.29
N GLN A 33 17.12 -10.49 -3.30
CA GLN A 33 17.19 -10.15 -1.88
C GLN A 33 18.63 -9.81 -1.44
N HIS A 34 19.62 -10.61 -1.85
CA HIS A 34 20.98 -10.52 -1.29
C HIS A 34 21.95 -9.74 -2.17
N ILE A 35 21.77 -9.78 -3.50
CA ILE A 35 22.65 -9.12 -4.47
C ILE A 35 21.86 -8.39 -5.58
N PRO A 36 20.88 -7.52 -5.25
CA PRO A 36 19.96 -6.91 -6.24
C PRO A 36 20.65 -6.11 -7.34
N PHE A 37 21.87 -5.62 -7.12
CA PHE A 37 22.61 -4.80 -8.08
C PHE A 37 23.06 -5.56 -9.33
N VAL A 38 23.07 -6.91 -9.31
CA VAL A 38 23.33 -7.72 -10.51
C VAL A 38 22.14 -7.73 -11.47
N VAL A 39 20.96 -7.33 -11.00
CA VAL A 39 19.74 -7.19 -11.78
C VAL A 39 19.54 -5.70 -12.13
N PRO A 40 19.33 -5.34 -13.41
CA PRO A 40 19.10 -3.96 -13.82
C PRO A 40 17.99 -3.29 -13.01
N PHE A 41 18.18 -2.01 -12.67
CA PHE A 41 17.23 -1.25 -11.87
C PHE A 41 15.80 -1.29 -12.45
N ARG A 42 15.67 -1.11 -13.78
CA ARG A 42 14.37 -1.15 -14.48
C ARG A 42 13.63 -2.46 -14.23
N ASP A 43 14.33 -3.58 -14.29
CA ASP A 43 13.73 -4.91 -14.11
C ASP A 43 13.27 -5.11 -12.66
N ARG A 44 14.05 -4.62 -11.69
CA ARG A 44 13.65 -4.62 -10.28
C ARG A 44 12.40 -3.78 -10.01
N VAL A 45 12.31 -2.59 -10.62
CA VAL A 45 11.13 -1.73 -10.51
C VAL A 45 9.91 -2.40 -11.16
N MET A 46 10.07 -3.00 -12.34
CA MET A 46 8.99 -3.74 -13.01
C MET A 46 8.48 -4.90 -12.15
N LEU A 47 9.38 -5.66 -11.52
CA LEU A 47 8.99 -6.73 -10.60
C LEU A 47 8.27 -6.19 -9.37
N LEU A 48 8.80 -5.14 -8.74
CA LEU A 48 8.18 -4.49 -7.59
C LEU A 48 6.75 -4.02 -7.92
N GLN A 49 6.57 -3.35 -9.07
CA GLN A 49 5.25 -2.91 -9.53
C GLN A 49 4.28 -4.08 -9.73
N ARG A 50 4.75 -5.22 -10.25
CA ARG A 50 3.91 -6.43 -10.38
C ARG A 50 3.48 -6.97 -9.02
N ILE A 51 4.39 -7.03 -8.05
CA ILE A 51 4.09 -7.48 -6.69
C ILE A 51 3.09 -6.53 -6.03
N ILE A 52 3.32 -5.21 -6.09
CA ILE A 52 2.41 -4.18 -5.56
C ILE A 52 1.02 -4.30 -6.21
N ASN A 53 0.94 -4.48 -7.53
CA ASN A 53 -0.35 -4.60 -8.21
C ASN A 53 -1.12 -5.86 -7.79
N LYS A 54 -0.43 -6.99 -7.59
CA LYS A 54 -1.05 -8.22 -7.10
C LYS A 54 -1.58 -8.04 -5.67
N ASP A 55 -0.78 -7.47 -4.78
CA ASP A 55 -1.16 -7.19 -3.39
C ASP A 55 -2.32 -6.18 -3.32
N ARG A 56 -2.28 -5.13 -4.16
CA ARG A 56 -3.36 -4.15 -4.28
C ARG A 56 -4.67 -4.82 -4.68
N ASN A 57 -4.67 -5.66 -5.71
CA ASN A 57 -5.88 -6.34 -6.16
C ASN A 57 -6.45 -7.28 -5.08
N TYR A 58 -5.59 -7.92 -4.29
CA TYR A 58 -6.00 -8.73 -3.14
C TYR A 58 -6.66 -7.88 -2.04
N ALA A 59 -6.06 -6.74 -1.71
CA ALA A 59 -6.55 -5.86 -0.64
C ALA A 59 -7.80 -5.04 -1.02
N GLN A 60 -7.95 -4.66 -2.30
CA GLN A 60 -8.98 -3.73 -2.78
C GLN A 60 -10.08 -4.40 -3.62
N GLY A 61 -9.88 -5.65 -4.04
CA GLY A 61 -10.83 -6.40 -4.88
C GLY A 61 -10.79 -6.00 -6.37
N GLU A 62 -11.43 -6.83 -7.21
CA GLU A 62 -11.38 -6.67 -8.67
C GLU A 62 -12.14 -5.45 -9.19
N LEU A 63 -13.14 -4.98 -8.44
CA LEU A 63 -14.02 -3.86 -8.84
C LEU A 63 -13.50 -2.48 -8.37
N GLN A 64 -12.27 -2.39 -7.84
CA GLN A 64 -11.69 -1.13 -7.36
C GLN A 64 -11.71 -0.01 -8.42
N ASN A 65 -11.61 -0.37 -9.71
CA ASN A 65 -11.59 0.58 -10.82
C ASN A 65 -12.94 1.28 -11.00
N PHE A 66 -14.02 0.69 -10.48
CA PHE A 66 -15.36 1.28 -10.44
C PHE A 66 -15.64 2.00 -9.12
N MET A 67 -14.60 2.28 -8.32
CA MET A 67 -14.73 2.83 -6.97
C MET A 67 -15.52 1.93 -6.01
N MET A 68 -15.63 0.65 -6.34
CA MET A 68 -16.32 -0.36 -5.54
C MET A 68 -15.30 -1.27 -4.85
N GLY A 69 -15.53 -1.59 -3.59
CA GLY A 69 -14.63 -2.40 -2.78
C GLY A 69 -14.34 -1.75 -1.43
N PRO A 70 -13.54 -2.42 -0.58
CA PRO A 70 -13.16 -1.90 0.72
C PRO A 70 -12.28 -0.65 0.59
N SER A 71 -12.57 0.34 1.43
CA SER A 71 -11.95 1.65 1.41
C SER A 71 -11.95 2.27 2.80
N ILE A 72 -10.99 3.16 3.03
CA ILE A 72 -10.88 3.96 4.24
C ILE A 72 -11.33 5.38 3.91
N ASP A 73 -12.52 5.76 4.37
CA ASP A 73 -13.09 7.09 4.16
C ASP A 73 -12.73 8.00 5.33
N ILE A 74 -11.95 9.05 5.07
CA ILE A 74 -11.52 10.00 6.09
C ILE A 74 -11.95 11.42 5.75
N THR A 75 -12.28 12.18 6.78
CA THR A 75 -12.56 13.61 6.69
C THR A 75 -11.46 14.35 7.41
N ILE A 76 -10.84 15.32 6.74
CA ILE A 76 -9.69 16.06 7.25
C ILE A 76 -9.96 17.55 7.10
N HIS A 77 -9.74 18.33 8.16
CA HIS A 77 -9.78 19.79 8.10
C HIS A 77 -8.46 20.34 7.58
N ARG A 78 -8.52 21.32 6.67
CA ARG A 78 -7.35 21.94 6.05
C ARG A 78 -6.36 22.52 7.07
N LYS A 79 -6.87 23.03 8.20
CA LYS A 79 -6.05 23.56 9.30
C LYS A 79 -5.39 22.48 10.16
N TYR A 80 -5.93 21.27 10.18
CA TYR A 80 -5.55 20.21 11.11
C TYR A 80 -5.15 18.92 10.39
N LEU A 81 -4.55 19.04 9.19
CA LEU A 81 -4.17 17.90 8.33
C LEU A 81 -3.51 16.75 9.09
N TYR A 82 -2.50 17.08 9.91
CA TYR A 82 -1.72 16.07 10.62
C TYR A 82 -2.53 15.39 11.72
N GLN A 83 -3.18 16.17 12.60
CA GLN A 83 -3.92 15.62 13.74
C GLN A 83 -5.09 14.76 13.27
N ASP A 84 -5.88 15.27 12.32
CA ASP A 84 -7.04 14.57 11.79
C ASP A 84 -6.63 13.28 11.05
N ALA A 85 -5.56 13.33 10.25
CA ALA A 85 -5.04 12.14 9.57
C ALA A 85 -4.46 11.11 10.55
N PHE A 86 -3.72 11.56 11.57
CA PHE A 86 -3.14 10.69 12.59
C PHE A 86 -4.23 9.94 13.34
N ASP A 87 -5.28 10.65 13.75
CA ASP A 87 -6.40 10.06 14.45
C ASP A 87 -7.22 9.13 13.54
N ALA A 88 -7.46 9.52 12.28
CA ALA A 88 -8.29 8.76 11.33
C ALA A 88 -7.60 7.52 10.76
N LEU A 89 -6.27 7.55 10.60
CA LEU A 89 -5.46 6.45 10.07
C LEU A 89 -4.74 5.66 11.17
N SER A 90 -5.21 5.75 12.41
CA SER A 90 -4.74 4.94 13.52
C SER A 90 -5.03 3.45 13.27
N GLU A 91 -4.22 2.57 13.86
CA GLU A 91 -4.34 1.11 13.70
C GLU A 91 -5.73 0.58 14.07
N GLU A 92 -6.39 1.19 15.07
CA GLU A 92 -7.75 0.84 15.48
C GLU A 92 -8.80 1.17 14.41
N ARG A 93 -8.66 2.31 13.71
CA ARG A 93 -9.66 2.82 12.75
C ARG A 93 -9.39 2.40 11.32
N ALA A 94 -8.12 2.25 10.96
CA ALA A 94 -7.65 1.89 9.63
C ALA A 94 -6.65 0.72 9.72
N PRO A 95 -7.07 -0.47 10.18
CA PRO A 95 -6.17 -1.61 10.40
C PRO A 95 -5.51 -2.13 9.11
N ASN A 96 -6.05 -1.79 7.94
CA ASN A 96 -5.50 -2.18 6.65
C ASN A 96 -5.33 -0.99 5.71
N LEU A 97 -4.18 -0.31 5.83
CA LEU A 97 -3.79 0.82 4.98
C LEU A 97 -3.54 0.46 3.51
N LYS A 98 -3.57 -0.82 3.13
CA LYS A 98 -3.51 -1.23 1.72
C LYS A 98 -4.84 -1.02 0.99
N GLN A 99 -5.93 -0.80 1.74
CA GLN A 99 -7.22 -0.41 1.18
C GLN A 99 -7.14 1.00 0.58
N ARG A 100 -8.07 1.31 -0.33
CA ARG A 100 -8.10 2.62 -0.96
C ARG A 100 -8.53 3.69 0.04
N VAL A 101 -7.68 4.66 0.32
CA VAL A 101 -8.02 5.81 1.16
C VAL A 101 -8.75 6.86 0.32
N ARG A 102 -9.91 7.31 0.79
CA ARG A 102 -10.71 8.38 0.19
C ARG A 102 -10.76 9.55 1.17
N VAL A 103 -10.26 10.69 0.73
CA VAL A 103 -10.12 11.88 1.57
C VAL A 103 -11.21 12.89 1.20
N ARG A 104 -11.94 13.37 2.21
CA ARG A 104 -12.79 14.56 2.13
C ARG A 104 -12.10 15.69 2.88
N LEU A 105 -11.78 16.77 2.21
CA LEU A 105 -11.18 17.94 2.84
C LEU A 105 -12.26 18.93 3.26
N ILE A 106 -12.15 19.48 4.47
CA ILE A 106 -13.02 20.53 4.98
C ILE A 106 -12.21 21.82 5.07
N ASN A 107 -12.72 22.88 4.44
CA ASN A 107 -12.07 24.18 4.43
C ASN A 107 -12.28 24.96 5.74
N ASP A 108 -11.68 26.13 5.82
CA ASP A 108 -11.76 27.05 6.96
C ASP A 108 -13.19 27.49 7.34
N GLN A 109 -14.14 27.40 6.41
CA GLN A 109 -15.55 27.75 6.61
C GLN A 109 -16.39 26.53 7.03
N GLY A 110 -15.77 25.36 7.23
CA GLY A 110 -16.48 24.12 7.55
C GLY A 110 -17.17 23.47 6.35
N LEU A 111 -16.89 23.93 5.13
CA LEU A 111 -17.46 23.39 3.90
C LEU A 111 -16.53 22.35 3.29
N GLU A 112 -17.11 21.32 2.68
CA GLU A 112 -16.34 20.34 1.92
C GLU A 112 -15.68 21.01 0.71
N GLU A 113 -14.35 20.88 0.62
CA GLU A 113 -13.57 21.34 -0.53
C GLU A 113 -13.98 20.52 -1.75
N ALA A 114 -14.27 21.21 -2.86
CA ALA A 114 -14.63 20.55 -4.11
C ALA A 114 -13.48 19.66 -4.58
N GLY A 115 -13.69 18.34 -4.49
CA GLY A 115 -12.67 17.36 -4.80
C GLY A 115 -13.17 15.93 -4.57
N ILE A 116 -14.33 15.57 -5.12
CA ILE A 116 -14.81 14.18 -5.17
C ILE A 116 -14.04 13.41 -6.24
N ASP A 117 -12.71 13.45 -6.20
CA ASP A 117 -11.91 12.69 -7.14
C ASP A 117 -10.91 11.86 -6.35
N GLY A 118 -11.23 10.57 -6.21
CA GLY A 118 -10.56 9.62 -5.34
C GLY A 118 -9.09 9.34 -5.68
N GLY A 119 -8.45 10.14 -6.54
CA GLY A 119 -7.01 10.11 -6.79
C GLY A 119 -6.30 11.48 -6.76
N GLY A 120 -7.04 12.60 -6.73
CA GLY A 120 -6.44 13.96 -6.77
C GLY A 120 -6.10 14.50 -5.39
N LEU A 121 -7.05 14.43 -4.44
CA LEU A 121 -6.87 14.93 -3.07
C LEU A 121 -5.90 14.10 -2.22
N PHE A 122 -5.69 12.83 -2.59
CA PHE A 122 -4.84 11.92 -1.84
C PHE A 122 -3.33 12.06 -2.17
N ARG A 123 -2.97 12.71 -3.29
CA ARG A 123 -1.59 12.74 -3.79
C ARG A 123 -0.66 13.68 -3.03
#